data_AF-A0A8B6DNG6-F1
#
_entry.id   AF-A0A8B6DNG6-F1
#
_cell.length_a   1.000
_cell.length_b   1.000
_cell.length_c   1.000
_cell.angle_alpha   90.00
_cell.angle_beta   90.00
_cell.angle_gamma   90.00
#
_symmetry.space_group_name_H-M   'P 1'
#
loop_
_entity.id
_entity.type
_entity.pdbx_description
1 polymer ?
#
loop_
_entity_poly.entity_id
_entity_poly.type
_entity_poly.pdbx_seq_one_letter_code
_entity_poly.pdbx_strand_id
1 'polypeptide(L)' 'SVVQSPTTTKSKYNLYGISNHYGTMDGGHYTAFCRNPCTKRWYKYDDEQVYDMSESDVK' A
#
# COMPACT_ATOMS: atom_id res chain seq x y z
N SER A 1 7.04 -42.85 -15.49
CA SER A 1 6.75 -41.45 -15.88
C SER A 1 6.69 -40.63 -14.61
N VAL A 2 7.60 -39.67 -14.43
CA VAL A 2 7.56 -38.76 -13.28
C VAL A 2 6.39 -37.80 -13.52
N VAL A 3 5.33 -37.93 -12.74
CA VAL A 3 4.20 -37.00 -12.75
C VAL A 3 4.73 -35.67 -12.20
N GLN A 4 4.94 -34.69 -13.07
CA GLN A 4 5.29 -33.33 -12.63
C GLN A 4 4.07 -32.74 -11.92
N SER A 5 4.17 -32.58 -10.61
CA SER A 5 3.18 -31.86 -9.80
C SER A 5 2.95 -30.46 -10.38
N PRO A 6 1.71 -29.92 -10.36
CA PRO A 6 1.47 -28.57 -10.86
C PRO A 6 2.31 -27.60 -10.04
N THR A 7 3.22 -26.90 -10.70
CA THR A 7 4.00 -25.82 -10.08
C THR A 7 3.01 -24.78 -9.60
N THR A 8 2.83 -24.66 -8.28
CA THR A 8 2.03 -23.60 -7.67
C THR A 8 2.79 -22.29 -7.89
N THR A 9 2.52 -21.62 -9.01
CA THR A 9 3.03 -20.28 -9.27
C THR A 9 2.47 -19.35 -8.22
N LYS A 10 3.29 -18.96 -7.24
CA LYS A 10 2.91 -17.97 -6.23
C LYS A 10 2.56 -16.66 -6.93
N SER A 11 1.31 -16.21 -6.78
CA SER A 11 0.89 -14.89 -7.23
C SER A 11 1.71 -13.82 -6.49
N LYS A 12 2.30 -12.89 -7.25
CA LYS A 12 3.00 -11.72 -6.69
C LYS A 12 2.02 -10.57 -6.58
N TYR A 13 1.95 -9.95 -5.42
CA TYR A 13 1.15 -8.77 -5.16
C TYR A 13 2.06 -7.62 -4.77
N ASN A 14 1.77 -6.43 -5.30
CA ASN A 14 2.48 -5.21 -4.95
C ASN A 14 1.53 -4.33 -4.16
N LEU A 15 1.97 -3.88 -2.97
CA LEU A 15 1.25 -2.87 -2.23
C LEU A 15 1.28 -1.55 -3.02
N TYR A 16 0.12 -0.93 -3.19
CA TYR A 16 -0.03 0.31 -3.95
C TYR A 16 -0.73 1.42 -3.18
N GLY A 17 -1.41 1.07 -2.07
CA GLY A 17 -2.23 1.97 -1.29
C GLY A 17 -2.44 1.45 0.13
N ILE A 18 -2.49 2.34 1.11
CA ILE A 18 -2.92 2.10 2.48
C ILE A 18 -3.91 3.20 2.86
N SER A 19 -5.01 2.84 3.51
CA SER A 19 -5.92 3.79 4.17
C SER A 19 -5.63 3.76 5.67
N ASN A 20 -5.22 4.89 6.22
CA ASN A 20 -4.91 5.04 7.63
C ASN A 20 -6.06 5.75 8.33
N HIS A 21 -6.39 5.28 9.53
CA HIS A 21 -7.38 5.91 10.40
C HIS A 21 -6.71 6.35 11.70
N TYR A 22 -6.95 7.59 12.08
CA TYR A 22 -6.49 8.18 13.32
C TYR A 22 -7.70 8.62 14.14
N GLY A 23 -8.06 7.85 15.17
CA GLY A 23 -9.19 8.18 16.03
C GLY A 23 -9.75 6.96 16.77
N THR A 24 -11.01 7.06 17.17
CA THR A 24 -11.77 6.00 17.82
C THR A 24 -12.70 5.32 16.80
N MET A 25 -13.35 4.22 17.21
CA MET A 25 -14.33 3.55 16.34
C MET A 25 -15.52 4.44 15.98
N ASP A 26 -15.86 5.43 16.82
CA ASP A 26 -16.98 6.35 16.60
C ASP A 26 -16.60 7.57 15.74
N GLY A 27 -15.31 7.77 15.44
CA GLY A 27 -14.87 8.88 14.61
C GLY A 27 -13.35 9.05 14.57
N GLY A 28 -12.87 9.70 13.51
CA GLY A 28 -11.46 10.01 13.37
C GLY A 28 -11.15 10.63 12.02
N HIS A 29 -9.85 10.80 11.77
CA HIS A 29 -9.33 11.33 10.52
C HIS A 29 -8.79 10.21 9.64
N TYR A 30 -9.06 10.27 8.34
CA TYR A 30 -8.56 9.29 7.38
C TYR A 30 -7.55 9.95 6.45
N THR A 31 -6.42 9.28 6.27
CA THR A 31 -5.40 9.67 5.29
C THR A 31 -5.06 8.47 4.43
N ALA A 32 -4.44 8.70 3.27
CA ALA A 32 -4.00 7.60 2.41
C ALA A 32 -2.51 7.68 2.11
N PHE A 33 -1.85 6.52 2.10
CA PHE A 33 -0.52 6.38 1.52
C PHE A 33 -0.67 5.73 0.15
N CYS A 34 -0.23 6.38 -0.92
CA CYS A 34 -0.33 5.82 -2.28
C CYS A 34 1.03 5.77 -2.96
N ARG A 35 1.30 4.67 -3.68
CA ARG A 35 2.49 4.52 -4.50
C ARG A 35 2.21 4.95 -5.92
N ASN A 36 2.92 5.97 -6.39
CA ASN A 36 2.82 6.41 -7.77
C ASN A 36 3.28 5.27 -8.71
N PRO A 37 2.45 4.85 -9.68
CA PRO A 37 2.76 3.69 -10.52
C PRO A 37 3.93 3.95 -11.48
N CYS A 38 4.18 5.19 -11.87
CA CYS A 38 5.25 5.59 -12.78
C CYS A 38 6.58 5.77 -12.05
N THR A 39 6.58 6.53 -10.95
CA THR A 39 7.82 6.88 -10.22
C THR A 39 8.18 5.90 -9.12
N LYS A 40 7.25 5.02 -8.72
CA LYS A 40 7.37 4.08 -7.58
C LYS A 40 7.60 4.77 -6.23
N ARG A 41 7.41 6.10 -6.14
CA ARG A 41 7.51 6.87 -4.90
C ARG A 41 6.20 6.84 -4.11
N TRP A 42 6.32 6.91 -2.80
CA TRP A 42 5.20 6.94 -1.88
C TRP A 42 4.84 8.37 -1.50
N TYR A 43 3.54 8.62 -1.34
CA TYR A 43 3.02 9.91 -0.92
C TYR A 43 1.92 9.72 0.13
N LYS A 44 1.89 10.61 1.12
CA LYS A 44 0.77 10.76 2.05
C LYS A 44 -0.19 11.80 1.50
N TYR A 45 -1.47 11.46 1.48
CA TYR A 45 -2.58 12.35 1.15
C TYR A 45 -3.36 12.59 2.44
N ASP A 46 -3.39 13.84 2.87
CA ASP A 46 -4.00 14.32 4.10
C ASP A 46 -4.88 15.53 3.72
N ASP A 47 -6.13 15.24 3.35
CA ASP A 47 -7.06 16.18 2.71
C ASP A 47 -6.43 16.90 1.49
N GLU A 48 -6.24 18.21 1.58
CA GLU A 48 -5.65 19.06 0.55
C GLU A 48 -4.12 19.03 0.53
N GLN A 49 -3.49 18.40 1.53
CA GLN A 49 -2.05 18.36 1.69
C GLN A 49 -1.48 17.04 1.17
N VAL A 50 -0.40 17.14 0.38
CA VAL A 50 0.33 15.99 -0.16
C VAL A 50 1.78 16.06 0.29
N TYR A 51 2.26 14.96 0.89
CA TYR A 51 3.62 14.86 1.40
C TYR A 51 4.37 13.72 0.74
N ASP A 52 5.63 13.96 0.40
CA ASP A 52 6.57 12.91 0.00
C ASP A 52 6.88 11.98 1.18
N MET A 53 7.07 10.69 0.91
CA MET A 53 7.37 9.70 1.94
C MET A 53 8.45 8.70 1.51
N SER A 54 9.27 8.28 2.47
CA SER A 54 10.16 7.14 2.29
C SER A 54 9.38 5.83 2.32
N GLU A 55 9.83 4.83 1.56
CA GLU A 55 9.26 3.48 1.62
C GLU A 55 9.41 2.84 3.02
N SER A 56 10.42 3.25 3.80
CA SER A 56 10.60 2.83 5.19
C SER A 56 9.51 3.32 6.14
N ASP A 57 8.76 4.36 5.75
CA ASP A 57 7.70 4.97 6.55
C ASP A 57 6.30 4.45 6.21
N VAL A 58 6.19 3.57 5.21
CA VAL A 58 4.95 2.94 4.76
C VAL A 58 4.62 1.77 5.69
N LYS A 59 3.60 1.94 6.53
CA LYS A 59 3.17 0.99 7.57
C LYS A 59 1.68 1.11 7.82
#